data_AF-A0A2P4SLC0-F1
#
_entry.id   AF-A0A2P4SLC0-F1
#
_cell.length_a   1.000
_cell.length_b   1.000
_cell.length_c   1.000
_cell.angle_alpha   90.00
_cell.angle_beta   90.00
_cell.angle_gamma   90.00
#
_symmetry.space_group_name_H-M   'P 1'
#
loop_
_entity.id
_entity.type
_entity.pdbx_description
1 polymer ?
#
loop_
_entity_poly.entity_id
_entity_poly.type
_entity_poly.pdbx_seq_one_letter_code
_entity_poly.pdbx_strand_id
1 'polypeptide(L)'
;ACTSTSSDISPDTDSYVIKYEKIDVPDSYRGPRLSFPLDIAHAKTLLNALKDRQLLHARYVLQLLSETRRVLKEKPNITHVSVSYFKEITICGDLHGNLDDLLLVFHKNGLPSENNPYVFNGDFVDRGKNSMEILIILFVFLLIYPNDFHLNRGNHEDYILNMKYGFTKEVLKKYK
;
A
#
# COMPACT_ATOMS: atom_id res chain seq x y z
N ALA A 1 8.16 -49.42 -16.74
CA ALA A 1 7.52 -49.43 -15.41
C ALA A 1 8.50 -48.85 -14.40
N CYS A 2 8.32 -47.59 -14.01
CA CYS A 2 9.00 -46.99 -12.86
C CYS A 2 7.96 -46.13 -12.14
N THR A 3 7.72 -46.48 -10.89
CA THR A 3 6.72 -45.95 -9.96
C THR A 3 7.23 -44.71 -9.22
N SER A 4 6.33 -43.73 -9.03
CA SER A 4 6.16 -42.77 -7.91
C SER A 4 7.37 -42.43 -7.03
N THR A 5 7.65 -41.15 -6.77
CA THR A 5 6.87 -40.37 -5.79
C THR A 5 7.03 -38.87 -6.04
N SER A 6 5.89 -38.22 -6.24
CA SER A 6 5.66 -36.78 -6.09
C SER A 6 5.80 -36.41 -4.61
N SER A 7 6.62 -35.40 -4.32
CA SER A 7 6.46 -34.62 -3.09
C SER A 7 5.75 -33.32 -3.47
N ASP A 8 4.42 -33.38 -3.41
CA ASP A 8 3.57 -32.20 -3.44
C ASP A 8 3.94 -31.31 -2.25
N ILE A 9 4.58 -30.17 -2.55
CA ILE A 9 4.73 -29.09 -1.59
C ILE A 9 3.37 -28.40 -1.53
N SER A 10 2.62 -28.68 -0.47
CA SER A 10 1.34 -28.03 -0.19
C SER A 10 1.51 -26.50 -0.06
N PRO A 11 0.72 -25.68 -0.78
CA PRO A 11 0.70 -24.24 -0.55
C PRO A 11 -0.32 -23.93 0.56
N ASP A 12 0.04 -24.19 1.81
CA ASP A 12 -0.77 -23.74 2.95
C ASP A 12 0.07 -22.81 3.83
N THR A 13 0.12 -21.54 3.44
CA THR A 13 0.76 -20.43 4.16
C THR A 13 -0.31 -19.40 4.56
N ASP A 14 -1.30 -19.84 5.32
CA ASP A 14 -2.24 -18.95 6.03
C ASP A 14 -1.98 -18.89 7.56
N SER A 15 -0.79 -19.27 8.02
CA SER A 15 -0.47 -19.40 9.45
C SER A 15 0.00 -18.13 10.18
N TYR A 16 0.08 -16.97 9.52
CA TYR A 16 0.35 -15.69 10.20
C TYR A 16 -0.88 -14.78 10.15
N VAL A 17 -1.95 -15.16 10.86
CA VAL A 17 -3.02 -14.21 11.20
C VAL A 17 -2.44 -13.22 12.21
N ILE A 18 -1.93 -12.09 11.72
CA ILE A 18 -1.41 -11.01 12.56
C ILE A 18 -2.59 -10.43 13.36
N LYS A 19 -2.65 -10.75 14.65
CA LYS A 19 -3.66 -10.21 15.59
C LYS A 19 -3.27 -8.81 16.04
N TYR A 20 -3.38 -7.83 15.14
CA TYR A 20 -3.05 -6.43 15.42
C TYR A 20 -3.90 -5.84 16.55
N GLU A 21 -5.06 -6.43 16.86
CA GLU A 21 -5.94 -6.01 17.97
C GLU A 21 -5.27 -6.12 19.34
N LYS A 22 -4.28 -7.01 19.46
CA LYS A 22 -3.50 -7.22 20.69
C LYS A 22 -2.38 -6.20 20.88
N ILE A 23 -2.11 -5.35 19.89
CA ILE A 23 -1.08 -4.32 19.98
C ILE A 23 -1.71 -3.09 20.60
N ASP A 24 -1.34 -2.78 21.83
CA ASP A 24 -1.84 -1.59 22.53
C ASP A 24 -1.29 -0.31 21.87
N VAL A 25 -2.15 0.69 21.76
CA VAL A 25 -1.76 2.04 21.32
C VAL A 25 -1.57 2.89 22.58
N PRO A 26 -0.36 3.35 22.89
CA PRO A 26 -0.12 4.16 24.08
C PRO A 26 -0.99 5.42 24.10
N ASP A 27 -1.44 5.84 25.29
CA ASP A 27 -2.19 7.09 25.46
C ASP A 27 -1.38 8.34 25.08
N SER A 28 -0.06 8.23 24.99
CA SER A 28 0.83 9.28 24.48
C SER A 28 0.82 9.40 22.96
N TYR A 29 0.25 8.44 22.22
CA TYR A 29 0.17 8.51 20.77
C TYR A 29 -0.80 9.60 20.33
N ARG A 30 -0.28 10.56 19.56
CA ARG A 30 -1.00 11.73 19.03
C ARG A 30 -1.14 11.72 17.51
N GLY A 31 -0.66 10.67 16.85
CA GLY A 31 -0.75 10.52 15.41
C GLY A 31 -2.13 10.05 14.93
N PRO A 32 -2.30 9.90 13.62
CA PRO A 32 -3.57 9.49 13.01
C PRO A 32 -4.01 8.10 13.49
N ARG A 33 -5.30 7.96 13.77
CA ARG A 33 -5.94 6.70 14.14
C ARG A 33 -6.83 6.24 12.99
N LEU A 34 -6.68 5.00 12.56
CA LEU A 34 -7.50 4.43 11.49
C LEU A 34 -8.69 3.68 12.07
N SER A 35 -9.85 3.89 11.46
CA SER A 35 -11.07 3.10 11.64
C SER A 35 -11.61 2.71 10.27
N PHE A 36 -12.15 1.49 10.16
CA PHE A 36 -12.67 0.94 8.91
C PHE A 36 -14.20 0.90 8.96
N PRO A 37 -14.90 1.14 7.84
CA PRO A 37 -14.37 1.45 6.50
C PRO A 37 -13.68 2.82 6.44
N LEU A 38 -12.63 2.92 5.62
CA LEU A 38 -11.90 4.18 5.42
C LEU A 38 -12.73 5.13 4.54
N ASP A 39 -12.56 6.44 4.79
CA ASP A 39 -13.13 7.49 3.96
C ASP A 39 -12.08 8.54 3.57
N ILE A 40 -12.49 9.51 2.75
CA ILE A 40 -11.60 10.58 2.28
C ILE A 40 -11.10 11.50 3.40
N ALA A 41 -11.82 11.63 4.52
CA ALA A 41 -11.37 12.42 5.66
C ALA A 41 -10.19 11.73 6.36
N HIS A 42 -10.26 10.40 6.54
CA HIS A 42 -9.13 9.61 7.03
C HIS A 42 -7.91 9.75 6.13
N ALA A 43 -8.09 9.67 4.80
CA ALA A 43 -7.00 9.84 3.85
C ALA A 43 -6.33 11.23 3.95
N LYS A 44 -7.12 12.31 4.03
CA LYS A 44 -6.60 13.67 4.17
C LYS A 44 -5.83 13.87 5.48
N THR A 45 -6.37 13.39 6.61
CA THR A 45 -5.70 13.46 7.91
C THR A 45 -4.39 12.69 7.89
N LEU A 46 -4.38 11.49 7.31
CA LEU A 46 -3.19 10.66 7.18
C LEU A 46 -2.14 11.31 6.27
N LEU A 47 -2.55 11.86 5.13
CA LEU A 47 -1.68 12.55 4.18
C LEU A 47 -0.96 13.73 4.85
N ASN A 48 -1.70 14.56 5.61
CA ASN A 48 -1.14 15.67 6.36
C ASN A 48 -0.16 15.20 7.44
N ALA A 49 -0.54 14.17 8.21
CA ALA A 49 0.33 13.62 9.25
C ALA A 49 1.65 13.07 8.68
N LEU A 50 1.60 12.33 7.56
CA LEU A 50 2.80 11.78 6.92
C LEU A 50 3.67 12.87 6.28
N LYS A 51 3.05 13.93 5.74
CA LYS A 51 3.77 15.13 5.27
C LYS A 51 4.54 15.81 6.40
N ASP A 52 3.95 15.88 7.59
CA ASP A 52 4.58 16.39 8.81
C ASP A 52 5.51 15.37 9.48
N ARG A 53 5.85 14.27 8.79
CA ARG A 53 6.73 13.18 9.24
C ARG A 53 6.24 12.49 10.52
N GLN A 54 4.94 12.52 10.79
CA GLN A 54 4.34 11.74 11.86
C GLN A 54 4.16 10.29 11.42
N LEU A 55 4.68 9.38 12.22
CA LEU A 55 4.59 7.95 11.96
C LEU A 55 3.20 7.41 12.32
N LEU A 56 2.61 6.60 11.42
CA LEU A 56 1.41 5.83 11.72
C LEU A 56 1.76 4.73 12.73
N HIS A 57 0.94 4.52 13.76
CA HIS A 57 1.23 3.47 14.75
C HIS A 57 1.23 2.07 14.12
N ALA A 58 2.13 1.18 14.57
CA ALA A 58 2.28 -0.17 14.02
C ALA A 58 0.97 -0.97 13.99
N ARG A 59 0.12 -0.84 15.02
CA ARG A 59 -1.24 -1.40 15.05
C ARG A 59 -2.04 -1.05 13.79
N TYR A 60 -2.08 0.23 13.43
CA TYR A 60 -2.85 0.73 12.29
C TYR A 60 -2.21 0.38 10.96
N VAL A 61 -0.87 0.32 10.89
CA VAL A 61 -0.15 -0.19 9.71
C VAL A 61 -0.52 -1.65 9.45
N LEU A 62 -0.45 -2.50 10.48
CA LEU A 62 -0.80 -3.92 10.34
C LEU A 62 -2.27 -4.12 9.97
N GLN A 63 -3.17 -3.33 10.56
CA GLN A 63 -4.58 -3.34 10.19
C GLN A 63 -4.78 -2.96 8.71
N LEU A 64 -4.12 -1.89 8.25
CA LEU A 64 -4.16 -1.46 6.86
C LEU A 64 -3.64 -2.54 5.90
N LEU A 65 -2.51 -3.16 6.23
CA LEU A 65 -1.92 -4.25 5.42
C LEU A 65 -2.84 -5.47 5.36
N SER A 66 -3.52 -5.80 6.46
CA SER A 66 -4.48 -6.91 6.51
C SER A 66 -5.66 -6.68 5.57
N GLU A 67 -6.31 -5.51 5.65
CA GLU A 67 -7.43 -5.18 4.76
C GLU A 67 -6.99 -5.06 3.30
N THR A 68 -5.81 -4.49 3.06
CA THR A 68 -5.24 -4.39 1.71
C THR A 68 -4.97 -5.77 1.12
N ARG A 69 -4.37 -6.69 1.89
CA ARG A 69 -4.14 -8.09 1.46
C ARG A 69 -5.45 -8.76 1.08
N ARG A 70 -6.52 -8.54 1.85
CA ARG A 70 -7.85 -9.10 1.56
C ARG A 70 -8.38 -8.60 0.22
N VAL A 71 -8.36 -7.28 0.00
CA VAL A 71 -8.84 -6.67 -1.26
C VAL A 71 -7.99 -7.09 -2.46
N LEU A 72 -6.67 -7.13 -2.34
CA LEU A 72 -5.77 -7.52 -3.43
C LEU A 72 -5.88 -9.02 -3.77
N LYS A 73 -6.12 -9.89 -2.79
CA LYS A 73 -6.34 -11.34 -3.02
C LYS A 73 -7.56 -11.62 -3.89
N GLU A 74 -8.60 -10.79 -3.80
CA GLU A 74 -9.84 -10.93 -4.57
C GLU A 74 -9.72 -10.38 -6.00
N LYS A 75 -8.67 -9.60 -6.31
CA LYS A 75 -8.47 -8.99 -7.62
C LYS A 75 -7.82 -9.96 -8.63
N PRO A 76 -8.22 -9.89 -9.91
CA PRO A 76 -7.55 -10.65 -10.97
C PRO A 76 -6.15 -10.11 -11.24
N ASN A 77 -5.26 -10.97 -11.75
CA ASN A 77 -3.90 -10.58 -12.17
C ASN A 77 -3.90 -9.57 -13.32
N ILE A 78 -4.96 -9.56 -14.14
CA ILE A 78 -5.16 -8.60 -15.23
C ILE A 78 -6.45 -7.84 -14.91
N THR A 79 -6.31 -6.53 -14.68
CA THR A 79 -7.45 -5.64 -14.46
C THR A 79 -7.78 -4.90 -15.75
N HIS A 80 -9.01 -5.03 -16.22
CA HIS A 80 -9.53 -4.24 -17.33
C HIS A 80 -10.16 -2.97 -16.78
N VAL A 81 -9.59 -1.82 -17.15
CA VAL A 81 -10.12 -0.50 -16.77
C VAL A 81 -10.80 0.11 -17.98
N SER A 82 -12.08 0.46 -17.86
CA SER A 82 -12.84 1.15 -18.89
C SER A 82 -13.15 2.57 -18.42
N VAL A 83 -12.65 3.56 -19.16
CA VAL A 83 -12.94 4.97 -18.92
C VAL A 83 -13.97 5.47 -19.93
N SER A 84 -14.93 6.27 -19.46
CA SER A 84 -15.87 6.93 -20.36
C SER A 84 -15.15 8.00 -21.19
N TYR A 85 -15.72 8.41 -22.32
CA TYR A 85 -15.14 9.44 -23.19
C TYR A 85 -14.85 10.78 -22.48
N PHE A 86 -15.57 11.09 -21.40
CA PHE A 86 -15.41 12.33 -20.62
C PHE A 86 -14.58 12.14 -19.35
N LYS A 87 -14.06 10.93 -19.08
CA LYS A 87 -13.22 10.65 -17.90
C LYS A 87 -11.78 10.43 -18.35
N GLU A 88 -10.86 11.15 -17.71
CA GLU A 88 -9.43 10.93 -17.85
C GLU A 88 -8.93 9.97 -16.76
N ILE A 89 -7.79 9.31 -17.00
CA ILE A 89 -7.11 8.47 -16.02
C ILE A 89 -5.67 8.90 -15.91
N THR A 90 -5.20 9.08 -14.67
CA THR A 90 -3.81 9.45 -14.41
C THR A 90 -2.97 8.18 -14.24
N ILE A 91 -1.94 8.02 -15.08
CA ILE A 91 -0.99 6.91 -14.97
C ILE A 91 0.32 7.44 -14.40
N CYS A 92 0.74 6.89 -13.28
CA CYS A 92 1.98 7.21 -12.59
C CYS A 92 2.97 6.06 -12.75
N GLY A 93 4.22 6.40 -13.08
CA GLY A 93 5.34 5.46 -13.06
C GLY A 93 5.94 5.35 -11.66
N ASP A 94 7.22 4.98 -11.64
CA ASP A 94 7.98 4.71 -10.44
C ASP A 94 8.04 5.91 -9.49
N LEU A 95 7.98 5.63 -8.19
CA LEU A 95 8.16 6.64 -7.13
C LEU A 95 9.48 6.45 -6.36
N HIS A 96 10.01 5.22 -6.28
CA HIS A 96 11.29 4.89 -5.60
C HIS A 96 11.44 5.58 -4.24
N GLY A 97 10.41 5.51 -3.39
CA GLY A 97 10.46 6.08 -2.04
C GLY A 97 10.53 7.61 -1.96
N ASN A 98 10.24 8.34 -3.05
CA ASN A 98 10.14 9.80 -3.07
C ASN A 98 8.71 10.29 -2.79
N LEU A 99 8.44 10.68 -1.55
CA LEU A 99 7.12 11.16 -1.13
C LEU A 99 6.76 12.49 -1.78
N ASP A 100 7.73 13.37 -2.03
CA ASP A 100 7.47 14.69 -2.60
C ASP A 100 6.93 14.59 -4.03
N ASP A 101 7.37 13.59 -4.80
CA ASP A 101 6.85 13.31 -6.14
C ASP A 101 5.38 12.86 -6.09
N LEU A 102 5.04 11.96 -5.15
CA LEU A 102 3.64 11.53 -4.94
C LEU A 102 2.75 12.72 -4.56
N LEU A 103 3.21 13.57 -3.64
CA LEU A 103 2.47 14.77 -3.23
C LEU A 103 2.32 15.77 -4.38
N LEU A 104 3.33 15.91 -5.24
CA LEU A 104 3.28 16.76 -6.41
C LEU A 104 2.26 16.27 -7.44
N VAL A 105 2.19 14.95 -7.67
CA VAL A 105 1.17 14.33 -8.53
C VAL A 105 -0.22 14.69 -8.01
N PHE A 106 -0.50 14.47 -6.72
CA PHE A 106 -1.80 14.80 -6.14
C PHE A 106 -2.11 16.30 -6.11
N HIS A 107 -1.09 17.14 -5.98
CA HIS A 107 -1.28 18.59 -6.05
C HIS A 107 -1.65 19.05 -7.48
N LYS A 108 -1.04 18.46 -8.51
CA LYS A 108 -1.28 18.84 -9.91
C LYS A 108 -2.54 18.22 -10.50
N ASN A 109 -2.79 16.94 -10.22
CA ASN A 109 -3.86 16.16 -10.83
C ASN A 109 -5.06 15.95 -9.89
N GLY A 110 -5.00 16.49 -8.66
CA GLY A 110 -6.03 16.30 -7.64
C GLY A 110 -5.94 14.95 -6.93
N LEU A 111 -6.61 14.83 -5.80
CA LEU A 111 -6.65 13.56 -5.06
C LEU A 111 -7.46 12.50 -5.82
N PRO A 112 -7.17 11.20 -5.59
CA PRO A 112 -7.99 10.11 -6.12
C PRO A 112 -9.46 10.24 -5.70
N SER A 113 -10.36 9.95 -6.64
CA SER A 113 -11.80 9.86 -6.42
C SER A 113 -12.46 9.03 -7.53
N GLU A 114 -13.75 8.73 -7.39
CA GLU A 114 -14.56 8.07 -8.44
C GLU A 114 -14.52 8.80 -9.80
N ASN A 115 -14.23 10.10 -9.80
CA ASN A 115 -14.13 10.92 -11.01
C ASN A 115 -12.68 11.23 -11.41
N ASN A 116 -11.70 10.78 -10.63
CA ASN A 116 -10.29 10.99 -10.86
C ASN A 116 -9.51 9.68 -10.58
N PRO A 117 -9.62 8.69 -11.48
CA PRO A 117 -8.98 7.39 -11.32
C PRO A 117 -7.46 7.48 -11.54
N TYR A 118 -6.74 6.57 -10.88
CA TYR A 118 -5.28 6.48 -10.93
C TYR A 118 -4.80 5.05 -11.20
N VAL A 119 -3.70 4.93 -11.95
CA VAL A 119 -2.91 3.71 -12.07
C VAL A 119 -1.49 4.01 -11.66
N PHE A 120 -0.98 3.35 -10.63
CA PHE A 120 0.43 3.40 -10.24
C PHE A 120 1.13 2.12 -10.72
N ASN A 121 2.13 2.27 -11.59
CA ASN A 121 2.71 1.17 -12.35
C ASN A 121 3.99 0.56 -11.73
N GLY A 122 3.92 0.23 -10.44
CA GLY A 122 5.01 -0.42 -9.71
C GLY A 122 6.13 0.52 -9.24
N ASP A 123 7.14 -0.07 -8.61
CA ASP A 123 8.35 0.60 -8.14
C ASP A 123 8.06 1.78 -7.19
N PHE A 124 7.22 1.50 -6.19
CA PHE A 124 6.82 2.46 -5.16
C PHE A 124 7.90 2.63 -4.09
N VAL A 125 8.63 1.55 -3.82
CA VAL A 125 9.57 1.41 -2.69
C VAL A 125 11.03 1.38 -3.14
N ASP A 126 11.94 1.31 -2.17
CA ASP A 126 13.40 1.31 -2.33
C ASP A 126 13.99 2.65 -2.82
N ARG A 127 15.33 2.79 -2.70
CA ARG A 127 16.16 3.97 -3.05
C ARG A 127 15.88 5.24 -2.22
N GLY A 128 14.62 5.63 -2.07
CA GLY A 128 14.17 6.73 -1.23
C GLY A 128 14.11 6.38 0.25
N LYS A 129 13.67 7.33 1.07
CA LYS A 129 13.58 7.21 2.55
C LYS A 129 12.14 7.16 3.05
N ASN A 130 11.19 7.33 2.14
CA ASN A 130 9.77 7.49 2.44
C ASN A 130 8.90 6.40 1.80
N SER A 131 9.47 5.21 1.60
CA SER A 131 8.76 4.10 0.97
C SER A 131 7.55 3.65 1.81
N MET A 132 7.67 3.63 3.14
CA MET A 132 6.55 3.28 4.02
C MET A 132 5.41 4.30 3.95
N GLU A 133 5.71 5.59 3.93
CA GLU A 133 4.70 6.66 3.81
C GLU A 133 3.95 6.54 2.49
N ILE A 134 4.67 6.31 1.39
CA ILE A 134 4.08 6.09 0.06
C ILE A 134 3.14 4.88 0.08
N LEU A 135 3.59 3.72 0.54
CA LEU A 135 2.74 2.52 0.59
C LEU A 135 1.48 2.73 1.44
N ILE A 136 1.62 3.38 2.60
CA ILE A 136 0.47 3.68 3.46
C ILE A 136 -0.55 4.54 2.69
N ILE A 137 -0.09 5.60 2.00
CA ILE A 137 -0.98 6.49 1.23
C ILE A 137 -1.65 5.72 0.07
N LEU A 138 -0.87 4.97 -0.71
CA LEU A 138 -1.38 4.20 -1.84
C LEU A 138 -2.44 3.17 -1.39
N PHE A 139 -2.20 2.46 -0.29
CA PHE A 139 -3.13 1.46 0.24
C PHE A 139 -4.39 2.09 0.82
N VAL A 140 -4.31 3.25 1.46
CA VAL A 140 -5.51 3.97 1.91
C VAL A 140 -6.39 4.35 0.72
N PHE A 141 -5.83 4.89 -0.36
CA PHE A 141 -6.63 5.21 -1.55
C PHE A 141 -7.17 3.97 -2.27
N LEU A 142 -6.40 2.88 -2.33
CA LEU A 142 -6.87 1.59 -2.85
C LEU A 142 -8.09 1.08 -2.08
N LEU A 143 -8.10 1.21 -0.75
CA LEU A 143 -9.21 0.73 0.08
C LEU A 143 -10.44 1.64 0.02
N ILE A 144 -10.26 2.95 -0.19
CA ILE A 144 -11.38 3.89 -0.35
C ILE A 144 -11.99 3.78 -1.75
N TYR A 145 -11.15 3.64 -2.79
CA TYR A 145 -11.57 3.62 -4.19
C TYR A 145 -11.09 2.34 -4.91
N PRO A 146 -11.53 1.15 -4.49
CA PRO A 146 -11.03 -0.12 -5.02
C PRO A 146 -11.31 -0.33 -6.52
N ASN A 147 -12.24 0.42 -7.11
CA ASN A 147 -12.59 0.32 -8.53
C ASN A 147 -11.88 1.36 -9.42
N ASP A 148 -11.37 2.44 -8.82
CA ASP A 148 -10.81 3.60 -9.55
C ASP A 148 -9.33 3.84 -9.22
N PHE A 149 -8.78 3.17 -8.22
CA PHE A 149 -7.38 3.27 -7.82
C PHE A 149 -6.67 1.92 -7.99
N HIS A 150 -5.74 1.86 -8.94
CA HIS A 150 -5.09 0.63 -9.38
C HIS A 150 -3.59 0.66 -9.06
N LEU A 151 -3.10 -0.45 -8.52
CA LEU A 151 -1.68 -0.67 -8.24
C LEU A 151 -1.21 -1.89 -9.04
N ASN A 152 -0.21 -1.70 -9.91
CA ASN A 152 0.49 -2.80 -10.55
C ASN A 152 1.78 -3.12 -9.78
N ARG A 153 2.20 -4.38 -9.84
CA ARG A 153 3.44 -4.82 -9.22
C ARG A 153 4.63 -4.46 -10.14
N GLY A 154 5.60 -3.72 -9.62
CA GLY A 154 6.90 -3.51 -10.23
C GLY A 154 7.91 -4.56 -9.78
N ASN A 155 9.18 -4.42 -10.19
CA ASN A 155 10.22 -5.36 -9.78
C ASN A 155 10.68 -5.10 -8.34
N HIS A 156 10.59 -3.84 -7.88
CA HIS A 156 10.96 -3.43 -6.53
C HIS A 156 9.93 -3.86 -5.47
N GLU A 157 8.74 -4.32 -5.84
CA GLU A 157 7.82 -5.02 -4.94
C GLU A 157 8.18 -6.52 -4.83
N ASP A 158 9.47 -6.80 -4.62
CA ASP A 158 10.04 -8.13 -4.41
C ASP A 158 10.95 -8.16 -3.18
N TYR A 159 10.81 -9.24 -2.40
CA TYR A 159 11.54 -9.43 -1.15
C TYR A 159 13.06 -9.33 -1.31
N ILE A 160 13.62 -9.91 -2.38
CA ILE A 160 15.08 -9.93 -2.61
C ILE A 160 15.57 -8.51 -2.91
N LEU A 161 14.82 -7.73 -3.68
CA LEU A 161 15.18 -6.35 -3.97
C LEU A 161 15.05 -5.48 -2.71
N ASN A 162 13.96 -5.62 -1.94
CA ASN A 162 13.75 -4.84 -0.71
C ASN A 162 14.85 -5.04 0.34
N MET A 163 15.36 -6.27 0.46
CA MET A 163 16.50 -6.58 1.33
C MET A 163 17.78 -5.86 0.89
N LYS A 164 18.00 -5.75 -0.43
CA LYS A 164 19.20 -5.18 -1.02
C LYS A 164 19.16 -3.65 -1.12
N TYR A 165 18.01 -3.09 -1.52
CA TYR A 165 17.84 -1.69 -1.92
C TYR A 165 17.22 -0.78 -0.86
N GLY A 166 16.92 -1.31 0.32
CA GLY A 166 16.81 -0.53 1.55
C GLY A 166 15.44 -0.50 2.19
N PHE A 167 14.38 -0.96 1.50
CA PHE A 167 13.04 -0.96 2.08
C PHE A 167 12.95 -1.78 3.36
N THR A 168 13.55 -2.98 3.43
CA THR A 168 13.53 -3.76 4.68
C THR A 168 14.22 -3.04 5.83
N LYS A 169 15.33 -2.33 5.55
CA LYS A 169 16.03 -1.54 6.58
C LYS A 169 15.19 -0.35 7.04
N GLU A 170 14.44 0.27 6.13
CA GLU A 170 13.51 1.35 6.47
C GLU A 170 12.41 0.85 7.41
N VAL A 171 11.76 -0.28 7.08
CA VAL A 171 10.72 -0.88 7.90
C VAL A 171 11.23 -1.17 9.31
N LEU A 172 12.36 -1.87 9.44
CA LEU A 172 12.96 -2.22 10.74
C LEU A 172 13.37 -0.99 11.56
N LYS A 173 13.73 0.11 10.89
CA LYS A 173 14.10 1.35 11.57
C LYS A 173 12.86 2.08 12.12
N LYS A 174 11.76 2.07 11.36
CA LYS A 174 10.52 2.79 11.71
C LYS A 174 9.64 1.99 12.67
N TYR A 175 9.59 0.67 12.50
CA TYR A 175 8.72 -0.24 13.23
C TYR A 175 9.60 -1.33 13.86
N LYS A 176 9.84 -1.19 15.17
CA LYS A 176 10.54 -2.18 15.99
C LYS A 176 9.56 -3.07 16.73
#